data_AF-A0A1G8RYD3-F1
#
_entry.id   AF-A0A1G8RYD3-F1
#
_cell.length_a   1.000
_cell.length_b   1.000
_cell.length_c   1.000
_cell.angle_alpha   90.00
_cell.angle_beta   90.00
_cell.angle_gamma   90.00
#
_symmetry.space_group_name_H-M   'P 1'
#
loop_
_entity.id
_entity.type
_entity.pdbx_description
1 polymer ?
#
loop_
_entity_poly.entity_id
_entity_poly.type
_entity_poly.pdbx_seq_one_letter_code
_entity_poly.pdbx_strand_id
1 'polypeptide(L)' 'MTYSVPSYPEARATLADAIHAGMEELIAACAVIEDQSDDPAEARQARELRERLQAETPRPRRLPGWRRL' A
#
# COMPACT_ATOMS: atom_id res chain seq x y z
N MET A 1 3.15 -15.01 -11.09
CA MET A 1 2.82 -13.63 -11.51
C MET A 1 3.99 -12.76 -11.09
N THR A 2 4.77 -12.25 -12.05
CA THR A 2 5.81 -11.25 -11.80
C THR A 2 5.11 -9.95 -11.46
N TYR A 3 5.03 -9.62 -10.17
CA TYR A 3 4.59 -8.30 -9.73
C TYR A 3 5.70 -7.31 -10.12
N SER A 4 5.48 -6.57 -11.21
CA SER A 4 6.33 -5.44 -11.57
C SER A 4 6.03 -4.32 -10.59
N VAL A 5 7.07 -3.74 -9.99
CA VAL A 5 6.92 -2.57 -9.11
C VAL A 5 6.52 -1.38 -9.98
N PRO A 6 5.41 -0.69 -9.69
CA PRO A 6 4.98 0.45 -10.49
C PRO A 6 6.01 1.58 -10.40
N SER A 7 6.22 2.28 -11.51
CA SER A 7 7.03 3.50 -11.55
C SER A 7 6.35 4.64 -10.79
N TYR A 8 7.11 5.69 -10.43
CA TYR A 8 6.55 6.85 -9.73
C TYR A 8 5.32 7.48 -10.43
N PRO A 9 5.31 7.71 -11.76
CA PRO A 9 4.14 8.24 -12.45
C PRO A 9 2.93 7.28 -12.40
N GLU A 10 3.17 5.97 -12.51
CA GLU A 10 2.12 4.96 -12.41
C GLU A 10 1.53 4.91 -11.01
N ALA A 11 2.37 4.98 -9.97
CA ALA A 11 1.92 5.04 -8.58
C ALA A 11 1.02 6.26 -8.34
N ARG A 12 1.38 7.43 -8.90
CA ARG A 12 0.54 8.63 -8.81
C ARG A 12 -0.79 8.47 -9.56
N ALA A 13 -0.78 7.85 -10.74
CA ALA A 13 -2.00 7.54 -11.47
C ALA A 13 -2.92 6.61 -10.66
N THR A 14 -2.35 5.57 -10.03
CA THR A 14 -3.09 4.65 -9.15
C THR A 14 -3.74 5.38 -7.96
N LEU A 15 -3.05 6.35 -7.35
CA LEU A 15 -3.65 7.16 -6.28
C LEU A 15 -4.74 8.12 -6.80
N ALA A 16 -4.58 8.67 -8.01
CA ALA A 16 -5.60 9.51 -8.64
C ALA A 16 -6.87 8.70 -8.97
N ASP A 17 -6.69 7.44 -9.38
CA ASP A 17 -7.76 6.50 -9.70
C ASP A 17 -8.15 5.60 -8.51
N ALA A 18 -7.99 6.10 -7.26
CA ALA A 18 -8.20 5.30 -6.05
C ALA A 18 -9.61 4.70 -5.90
N ILE A 19 -10.60 5.21 -6.62
CA ILE A 19 -11.96 4.65 -6.69
C ILE A 19 -11.97 3.27 -7.37
N HIS A 20 -11.07 3.04 -8.32
CA HIS A 20 -10.99 1.82 -9.12
C HIS A 20 -9.82 0.90 -8.72
N ALA A 21 -8.85 1.41 -7.95
CA ALA A 21 -7.70 0.66 -7.49
C ALA A 21 -8.02 -0.25 -6.29
N GLY A 22 -7.37 -1.41 -6.25
CA GLY A 22 -7.45 -2.30 -5.09
C GLY A 22 -6.65 -1.77 -3.88
N MET A 23 -6.98 -2.19 -2.66
CA MET A 23 -6.22 -1.78 -1.46
C MET A 23 -4.73 -2.16 -1.55
N GLU A 24 -4.40 -3.33 -2.10
CA GLU A 24 -3.00 -3.75 -2.27
C GLU A 24 -2.23 -2.86 -3.27
N GLU A 25 -2.90 -2.44 -4.34
CA GLU A 25 -2.33 -1.53 -5.35
C GLU A 25 -2.11 -0.13 -4.79
N LEU A 26 -3.07 0.36 -3.98
CA LEU A 26 -2.93 1.63 -3.27
C LEU A 26 -1.79 1.61 -2.26
N ILE A 27 -1.63 0.51 -1.51
CA ILE A 27 -0.52 0.34 -0.57
C ILE A 27 0.83 0.32 -1.30
N ALA A 28 0.91 -0.38 -2.44
CA ALA A 28 2.11 -0.43 -3.25
C ALA A 28 2.45 0.93 -3.86
N ALA A 29 1.46 1.66 -4.38
CA ALA A 29 1.62 3.01 -4.90
C ALA A 29 2.10 3.99 -3.83
N CYS A 30 1.54 3.94 -2.61
CA CYS A 30 2.00 4.75 -1.50
C CYS A 30 3.46 4.46 -1.14
N ALA A 31 3.89 3.20 -1.16
CA ALA A 31 5.28 2.84 -0.86
C ALA A 31 6.26 3.37 -1.92
N VAL A 32 5.88 3.36 -3.19
CA VAL A 32 6.69 3.93 -4.28
C VAL A 32 6.80 5.45 -4.16
N ILE A 33 5.71 6.13 -3.81
CA ILE A 33 5.70 7.59 -3.63
C ILE A 33 6.50 8.01 -2.40
N GLU A 34 6.39 7.27 -1.30
CA GLU A 34 7.20 7.48 -0.08
C GLU A 34 8.71 7.40 -0.36
N ASP A 35 9.13 6.48 -1.26
CA ASP A 35 10.53 6.22 -1.59
C ASP A 35 11.11 7.17 -2.66
N GLN A 36 10.31 7.53 -3.67
CA GLN A 36 10.79 8.24 -4.86
C GLN A 36 10.36 9.72 -4.93
N SER A 37 9.56 10.22 -3.99
CA SER A 37 9.17 11.64 -3.95
C SER A 37 10.31 12.53 -3.47
N ASP A 38 10.66 13.54 -4.26
CA ASP A 38 11.56 14.63 -3.83
C ASP A 38 10.89 15.62 -2.87
N ASP A 39 9.54 15.64 -2.80
CA ASP A 39 8.79 16.46 -1.85
C ASP A 39 8.57 15.70 -0.53
N PRO A 40 9.13 16.17 0.62
CA PRO A 40 8.96 15.52 1.91
C PRO A 40 7.51 15.55 2.42
N ALA A 41 6.69 16.51 1.97
CA ALA A 41 5.28 16.56 2.32
C ALA A 41 4.49 15.45 1.61
N GLU A 42 4.73 15.24 0.31
CA GLU A 42 4.12 14.17 -0.48
C GLU A 42 4.54 12.78 0.05
N ALA A 43 5.82 12.59 0.38
CA ALA A 43 6.30 11.34 0.97
C ALA A 43 5.62 11.03 2.33
N ARG A 44 5.45 12.06 3.18
CA ARG A 44 4.76 11.91 4.47
C ARG A 44 3.28 11.55 4.27
N GLN A 45 2.59 12.21 3.35
CA GLN A 45 1.18 11.93 3.06
C GLN A 45 0.98 10.50 2.54
N ALA A 46 1.85 10.05 1.64
CA ALA A 46 1.83 8.68 1.13
C ALA A 46 2.03 7.66 2.25
N ARG A 47 2.97 7.92 3.18
CA ARG A 47 3.18 7.08 4.36
C ARG A 47 1.94 7.02 5.27
N GLU A 48 1.36 8.17 5.62
CA GLU A 48 0.18 8.23 6.49
C GLU A 48 -1.01 7.49 5.87
N LEU A 49 -1.20 7.62 4.55
CA LEU A 49 -2.22 6.89 3.80
C LEU A 49 -1.96 5.38 3.82
N ARG A 50 -0.71 4.95 3.60
CA ARG A 50 -0.30 3.53 3.65
C ARG A 50 -0.59 2.91 5.02
N GLU A 51 -0.25 3.60 6.10
CA GLU A 51 -0.49 3.13 7.47
C GLU A 51 -1.99 2.96 7.75
N ARG A 52 -2.84 3.88 7.27
CA ARG A 52 -4.31 3.78 7.38
C ARG A 52 -4.87 2.60 6.60
N LEU A 53 -4.46 2.44 5.33
CA LEU A 53 -4.91 1.33 4.48
C LEU A 53 -4.51 -0.03 5.06
N GLN A 54 -3.30 -0.14 5.62
CA GLN A 54 -2.84 -1.36 6.29
C GLN A 54 -3.57 -1.66 7.61
N ALA A 55 -4.01 -0.61 8.33
CA ALA A 55 -4.82 -0.78 9.54
C ALA A 55 -6.25 -1.25 9.21
N GLU A 56 -6.79 -0.80 8.08
CA GLU A 56 -8.10 -1.22 7.57
C GLU A 56 -8.08 -2.59 6.91
N THR A 57 -6.92 -3.03 6.40
CA THR A 57 -6.77 -4.38 5.86
C THR A 57 -6.86 -5.39 7.02
N PRO A 58 -7.90 -6.26 7.08
CA PRO A 58 -8.05 -7.20 8.18
C PRO A 58 -6.85 -8.15 8.18
N ARG A 59 -5.96 -7.97 9.17
CA ARG A 59 -4.88 -8.94 9.39
C ARG A 59 -5.52 -10.31 9.58
N PRO A 60 -5.03 -11.37 8.91
CA PRO A 60 -5.50 -12.72 9.22
C PRO A 60 -5.28 -12.94 10.71
N ARG A 61 -6.38 -13.07 11.46
CA ARG A 61 -6.33 -13.46 12.87
C ARG A 61 -5.49 -14.73 12.92
N ARG A 62 -4.27 -14.63 13.45
CA ARG A 62 -3.51 -15.82 13.86
C ARG A 62 -4.38 -16.52 14.89
N LEU A 63 -5.12 -17.54 14.47
CA LEU A 63 -5.87 -18.40 15.38
C LEU A 63 -4.85 -19.10 16.27
N PRO A 64 -4.81 -18.83 17.59
CA PRO A 64 -3.95 -19.56 18.48
C PRO A 64 -4.61 -20.92 18.74
N GLY A 65 -4.26 -21.94 17.97
CA GLY A 65 -4.72 -23.29 18.29
C GLY A 65 -4.88 -24.23 17.12
N TRP A 66 -3.76 -24.70 16.57
CA TRP A 66 -3.73 -26.04 15.98
C TRP A 66 -2.55 -26.78 16.61
N ARG A 67 -2.69 -27.14 17.90
CA ARG A 67 -1.99 -28.30 18.44
C ARG A 67 -2.47 -29.49 17.62
N ARG A 68 -1.61 -30.04 16.77
CA ARG A 68 -1.86 -31.38 16.22
C ARG A 68 -1.55 -32.38 17.33
N LEU A 69 -2.56 -33.17 17.68
CA LEU A 69 -2.45 -34.46 18.34
C LEU A 69 -1.52 -35.38 17.55
#